data_AF-R7JI73-F1
#
_entry.id   AF-R7JI73-F1
#
_cell.length_a   1.000
_cell.length_b   1.000
_cell.length_c   1.000
_cell.angle_alpha   90.00
_cell.angle_beta   90.00
_cell.angle_gamma   90.00
#
_symmetry.space_group_name_H-M   'P 1'
#
loop_
_entity.id
_entity.type
_entity.pdbx_description
1 polymer ?
#
loop_
_entity_poly.entity_id
_entity_poly.type
_entity_poly.pdbx_seq_one_letter_code
_entity_poly.pdbx_strand_id
1 'polypeptide(L)'
;MENIETGLLLMVVGMATVFVILLIVIYLGKALIWAVNKYAPEEEGTKKVAKVAAAVKAPTNALSSQETAVIVSAVSMATQGLGKVVKIEKL
;
A
#
# COMPACT_ATOMS: atom_id res chain seq x y z
N MET A 1 -30.35 -41.46 21.13
CA MET A 1 -28.97 -41.13 21.54
C MET A 1 -28.04 -40.94 20.32
N GLU A 2 -28.23 -41.65 19.19
CA GLU A 2 -27.36 -41.55 17.99
C GLU A 2 -27.33 -40.17 17.29
N ASN A 3 -28.40 -39.36 17.38
CA ASN A 3 -28.45 -38.06 16.72
C ASN A 3 -27.56 -36.97 17.35
N ILE A 4 -27.23 -37.10 18.64
CA ILE A 4 -26.43 -36.07 19.35
C ILE A 4 -24.96 -36.18 18.96
N GLU A 5 -24.43 -37.41 18.85
CA GLU A 5 -23.07 -37.65 18.37
C GLU A 5 -22.90 -37.19 16.92
N THR A 6 -23.89 -37.49 16.07
CA THR A 6 -23.91 -37.03 14.67
C THR A 6 -23.96 -35.50 14.58
N GLY A 7 -24.77 -34.84 15.42
CA GLY A 7 -24.85 -33.39 15.48
C GLY A 7 -23.54 -32.73 15.95
N LEU A 8 -22.88 -33.31 16.96
CA LEU A 8 -21.58 -32.84 17.44
C LEU A 8 -20.50 -32.97 16.36
N LEU A 9 -20.48 -34.10 15.65
CA LEU A 9 -19.55 -34.36 14.55
C LEU A 9 -19.76 -33.36 13.41
N LEU A 10 -21.00 -33.10 13.01
CA LEU A 10 -21.32 -32.11 11.98
C LEU A 10 -20.92 -30.69 12.40
N MET A 11 -21.03 -30.33 13.67
CA MET A 11 -20.62 -29.01 14.16
C MET A 11 -19.09 -28.84 14.06
N VAL A 12 -18.32 -29.85 14.47
CA VAL A 12 -16.85 -29.84 14.36
C VAL A 12 -16.41 -29.82 12.91
N VAL A 13 -17.01 -30.64 12.05
CA VAL A 13 -16.71 -30.69 10.61
C VAL A 13 -17.06 -29.35 9.95
N GLY A 14 -18.21 -28.77 10.28
CA GLY A 14 -18.63 -27.46 9.77
C GLY A 14 -17.62 -26.36 10.12
N MET A 15 -17.18 -26.28 11.39
CA MET A 15 -16.19 -25.28 11.79
C MET A 15 -14.80 -25.56 11.21
N ALA A 16 -14.36 -26.82 11.16
CA ALA A 16 -13.07 -27.20 10.60
C ALA A 16 -12.99 -26.89 9.11
N THR A 17 -14.03 -27.22 8.34
CA THR A 17 -14.09 -26.94 6.90
C THR A 17 -14.05 -25.44 6.61
N VAL A 18 -14.82 -24.64 7.35
CA VAL A 18 -14.78 -23.17 7.24
C VAL A 18 -13.37 -22.66 7.55
N PHE A 19 -12.73 -23.13 8.62
CA PHE A 19 -11.39 -22.70 9.01
C PHE A 19 -10.34 -23.04 7.94
N VAL A 20 -10.41 -24.24 7.36
CA VAL A 20 -9.52 -24.69 6.29
C VAL A 20 -9.69 -23.84 5.03
N ILE A 21 -10.92 -23.56 4.62
CA ILE A 21 -11.19 -22.71 3.44
C ILE A 21 -10.64 -21.30 3.67
N LEU A 22 -10.85 -20.72 4.85
CA LEU A 22 -10.31 -19.39 5.18
C LEU A 22 -8.78 -19.36 5.12
N LEU A 23 -8.10 -20.37 5.68
CA LEU A 23 -6.65 -20.49 5.58
C LEU A 23 -6.19 -20.49 4.11
N ILE A 24 -6.82 -21.32 3.27
CA ILE A 24 -6.49 -21.42 1.84
C ILE A 24 -6.66 -20.06 1.16
N VAL A 25 -7.80 -19.38 1.37
CA VAL A 25 -8.08 -18.07 0.77
C VAL A 25 -7.04 -17.02 1.19
N ILE A 26 -6.64 -17.00 2.47
CA ILE A 26 -5.63 -16.07 2.97
C ILE A 26 -4.27 -16.32 2.31
N TYR A 27 -3.84 -17.58 2.22
CA TYR A 27 -2.55 -17.89 1.59
C TYR A 27 -2.56 -17.62 0.08
N LEU A 28 -3.65 -17.94 -0.61
CA LEU A 28 -3.81 -17.60 -2.03
C LEU A 28 -3.84 -16.08 -2.24
N GLY A 29 -4.54 -15.32 -1.41
CA GLY A 29 -4.55 -13.87 -1.45
C GLY A 29 -3.15 -13.29 -1.27
N LYS A 30 -2.38 -13.77 -0.28
CA LYS A 30 -0.99 -13.36 -0.07
C LYS A 30 -0.08 -13.72 -1.25
N ALA A 31 -0.23 -14.92 -1.81
CA ALA A 31 0.53 -15.35 -2.97
C ALA A 31 0.20 -14.51 -4.21
N LEU A 32 -1.07 -14.15 -4.39
CA LEU A 32 -1.52 -13.30 -5.49
C LEU A 32 -0.99 -11.88 -5.35
N ILE A 33 -1.06 -11.30 -4.15
CA ILE A 33 -0.45 -9.98 -3.87
C ILE A 33 1.05 -10.03 -4.16
N TRP A 34 1.75 -11.08 -3.73
CA TRP A 34 3.17 -11.23 -4.00
C TRP A 34 3.48 -11.33 -5.50
N ALA A 35 2.69 -12.11 -6.24
CA ALA A 35 2.85 -12.24 -7.69
C ALA A 35 2.59 -10.91 -8.39
N VAL A 36 1.48 -10.22 -8.06
CA VAL A 36 1.15 -8.91 -8.64
C VAL A 36 2.23 -7.89 -8.30
N ASN A 37 2.71 -7.81 -7.06
CA ASN A 37 3.79 -6.91 -6.69
C ASN A 37 5.12 -7.22 -7.41
N LYS A 38 5.33 -8.47 -7.83
CA LYS A 38 6.50 -8.88 -8.61
C LYS A 38 6.38 -8.49 -10.08
N TYR A 39 5.19 -8.60 -10.67
CA TYR A 39 4.95 -8.38 -12.10
C TYR A 39 4.54 -6.94 -12.46
N ALA A 40 3.84 -6.27 -11.54
CA ALA A 40 3.47 -4.86 -11.59
C ALA A 40 3.91 -4.25 -10.26
N PRO A 41 5.22 -3.98 -10.09
CA PRO A 41 5.70 -3.32 -8.89
C PRO A 41 4.91 -2.03 -8.73
N GLU A 42 4.17 -1.92 -7.62
CA GLU A 42 3.68 -0.62 -7.21
C GLU A 42 4.90 0.28 -7.09
N GLU A 43 4.98 1.25 -8.00
CA GLU A 43 5.97 2.32 -8.01
C GLU A 43 6.22 2.74 -6.55
N GLU A 44 7.36 2.34 -5.97
CA GLU A 44 7.81 2.72 -4.64
C GLU A 44 8.14 4.24 -4.55
N GLY A 45 7.46 5.07 -5.35
CA GLY A 45 7.54 6.52 -5.36
C GLY A 45 6.82 7.18 -4.18
N THR A 46 6.03 6.46 -3.37
CA THR A 46 5.25 7.10 -2.29
C THR A 46 5.58 6.64 -0.86
N LYS A 47 6.28 5.52 -0.64
CA LYS A 47 6.77 5.19 0.71
C LYS A 47 7.93 6.08 1.19
N LYS A 48 8.61 6.80 0.28
CA LYS A 48 9.57 7.85 0.67
C LYS A 48 8.92 9.11 1.21
N VAL A 49 7.61 9.34 1.01
CA VAL A 49 6.93 10.54 1.54
C VAL A 49 6.89 10.53 3.08
N ALA A 50 6.87 9.36 3.71
CA ALA A 50 6.94 9.26 5.17
C ALA A 50 8.32 9.66 5.75
N LYS A 51 9.40 9.63 4.93
CA LYS A 51 10.75 10.00 5.39
C LYS A 51 11.20 11.40 4.94
N VAL A 52 10.60 11.95 3.88
CA VAL A 52 10.94 13.30 3.37
C VAL A 52 10.18 14.42 4.10
N ALA A 53 9.08 14.10 4.81
CA ALA A 53 8.36 15.07 5.63
C ALA A 53 9.23 15.73 6.74
N ALA A 54 10.41 15.18 7.04
CA ALA A 54 11.34 15.74 8.03
C ALA A 54 12.39 16.71 7.44
N ALA A 55 12.45 16.93 6.12
CA ALA A 55 13.64 17.55 5.50
C ALA A 55 13.43 18.86 4.72
N VAL A 56 12.24 19.45 4.64
CA VAL A 56 12.09 20.74 3.94
C VAL A 56 11.41 21.77 4.83
N LYS A 57 12.24 22.67 5.37
CA LYS A 57 11.80 23.97 5.91
C LYS A 57 10.97 24.67 4.84
N ALA A 58 9.69 24.90 5.15
CA ALA A 58 8.76 25.62 4.32
C ALA A 58 9.25 27.04 4.02
N PRO A 59 9.22 27.50 2.76
CA PRO A 59 9.03 28.90 2.45
C PRO A 59 7.54 29.16 2.27
N THR A 60 7.02 30.00 3.15
CA THR A 60 5.79 30.77 3.02
C THR A 60 5.78 31.54 1.71
N ASN A 61 4.95 31.12 0.74
CA ASN A 61 4.13 31.99 -0.10
C ASN A 61 3.28 31.16 -1.10
N ALA A 62 1.96 31.30 -0.97
CA ALA A 62 0.95 31.20 -2.03
C ALA A 62 0.80 29.89 -2.86
N LEU A 63 1.35 28.76 -2.44
CA LEU A 63 1.01 27.44 -2.99
C LEU A 63 0.78 26.48 -1.83
N SER A 64 -0.27 25.66 -1.90
CA SER A 64 -0.52 24.63 -0.89
C SER A 64 0.71 23.71 -0.79
N SER A 65 1.01 23.23 0.41
CA SER A 65 2.12 22.28 0.62
C SER A 65 2.02 21.06 -0.30
N GLN A 66 0.79 20.73 -0.73
CA GLN A 66 0.50 19.70 -1.73
C GLN A 66 1.02 20.08 -3.12
N GLU A 67 0.72 21.28 -3.63
CA GLU A 67 1.12 21.73 -4.97
C GLU A 67 2.64 21.81 -5.11
N THR A 68 3.32 22.36 -4.10
CA THR A 68 4.79 22.40 -4.10
C THR A 68 5.41 21.01 -4.07
N ALA A 69 4.84 20.07 -3.30
CA ALA A 69 5.30 18.69 -3.25
C ALA A 69 5.11 17.96 -4.59
N VAL A 70 3.99 18.19 -5.28
CA VAL A 70 3.73 17.65 -6.62
C VAL A 70 4.69 18.21 -7.65
N ILE A 71 5.01 19.51 -7.59
CA ILE A 71 5.97 20.13 -8.50
C ILE A 71 7.37 19.54 -8.29
N VAL A 72 7.81 19.41 -7.03
CA VAL A 72 9.12 18.82 -6.70
C VAL A 72 9.21 17.35 -7.12
N SER A 73 8.15 16.56 -6.93
CA SER A 73 8.13 15.16 -7.35
C SER A 73 8.13 15.02 -8.87
N ALA A 74 7.35 15.83 -9.58
CA ALA A 74 7.34 15.85 -11.04
C ALA A 74 8.71 16.22 -11.62
N VAL A 75 9.40 17.23 -11.05
CA VAL A 75 10.75 17.64 -11.48
C VAL A 75 11.76 16.53 -11.18
N SER A 76 11.68 15.89 -10.01
CA SER A 76 12.56 14.76 -9.66
C SER A 76 12.36 13.57 -10.61
N MET A 77 11.12 13.24 -10.97
CA MET A 77 10.81 12.19 -11.94
C MET A 77 11.33 12.53 -13.34
N ALA A 78 11.07 13.75 -13.82
CA ALA A 78 11.49 14.20 -15.14
C ALA A 78 13.02 14.28 -15.29
N THR A 79 13.73 14.54 -14.19
CA THR A 79 15.20 14.69 -14.18
C THR A 79 15.93 13.47 -13.62
N GLN A 80 15.24 12.35 -13.42
CA GLN A 80 15.78 11.13 -12.82
C GLN A 80 16.53 11.39 -11.48
N GLY A 81 16.07 12.37 -10.71
CA GLY A 81 16.65 12.77 -9.42
C GLY A 81 17.86 13.70 -9.49
N LEU A 82 18.27 14.15 -10.67
CA LEU A 82 19.39 15.08 -10.84
C LEU A 82 18.98 16.56 -10.70
N GLY A 83 17.71 16.88 -10.94
CA GLY A 83 17.18 18.24 -10.87
C GLY A 83 16.69 18.61 -9.47
N LYS A 84 17.01 19.84 -9.02
CA LYS A 84 16.55 20.39 -7.74
C LYS A 84 15.72 21.64 -7.98
N VAL A 85 14.53 21.71 -7.36
CA VAL A 85 13.69 22.92 -7.38
C VAL A 85 14.31 23.95 -6.42
N VAL A 86 14.73 25.10 -6.96
CA VAL A 86 15.36 26.19 -6.19
C VAL A 86 14.36 27.30 -5.90
N LYS A 87 13.40 27.55 -6.79
CA LYS A 87 12.41 28.62 -6.67
C LYS A 87 11.13 28.25 -7.42
N ILE A 88 9.97 28.58 -6.86
CA ILE A 88 8.66 28.46 -7.52
C ILE A 88 8.03 29.84 -7.49
N GLU A 89 7.76 30.41 -8.67
CA GLU A 89 7.08 31.69 -8.82
C GLU A 89 5.89 31.52 -9.76
N LYS A 90 4.76 32.14 -9.40
CA LYS A 90 3.59 32.22 -10.26
C LYS A 90 3.83 33.33 -11.27
N LEU A 91 3.65 33.01 -12.55
CA LEU A 91 3.63 33.99 -13.65
C LEU A 91 2.35 34.82 -13.62
#